data_AF-A0A3C1B4P1-F1
#
_entry.id   AF-A0A3C1B4P1-F1
#
_cell.length_a   1.000
_cell.length_b   1.000
_cell.length_c   1.000
_cell.angle_alpha   90.00
_cell.angle_beta   90.00
_cell.angle_gamma   90.00
#
_symmetry.space_group_name_H-M   'P 1'
#
loop_
_entity.id
_entity.type
_entity.pdbx_description
1 polymer ?
#
loop_
_entity_poly.entity_id
_entity_poly.type
_entity_poly.pdbx_seq_one_letter_code
_entity_poly.pdbx_strand_id
1 'polypeptide(L)'
;MAAISAHLNSLRSIQATFVQIGADGSSAQGQFFMKRPGRLRFEYQTPSEVLVLVSAGQMAIFDPKGDGEPTSFTTSGTPLSLILQDRIDLQKSALITDHRYDGKRTTLPLQHSQHPERGQITLVLRHNPL
;
A
#
# COMPACT_ATOMS: atom_id res chain seq x y z
N MET A 1 2.70 17.21 -7.44
CA MET A 1 1.57 16.31 -7.07
C MET A 1 0.80 15.80 -8.28
N ALA A 2 0.41 16.65 -9.24
CA ALA A 2 -0.30 16.23 -10.46
C ALA A 2 0.45 15.13 -11.24
N ALA A 3 1.75 15.28 -11.47
CA ALA A 3 2.55 14.27 -12.18
C ALA A 3 2.63 12.93 -11.45
N ILE A 4 2.75 12.94 -10.11
CA ILE A 4 2.74 11.70 -9.32
C ILE A 4 1.37 11.04 -9.39
N SER A 5 0.29 11.83 -9.34
CA SER A 5 -1.06 11.30 -9.55
C SER A 5 -1.20 10.68 -10.94
N ALA A 6 -0.69 11.34 -11.99
CA ALA A 6 -0.68 10.81 -13.36
C ALA A 6 0.13 9.51 -13.47
N HIS A 7 1.32 9.47 -12.86
CA HIS A 7 2.16 8.27 -12.80
C HIS A 7 1.47 7.12 -12.07
N LEU A 8 0.95 7.35 -10.86
CA LEU A 8 0.21 6.31 -10.13
C LEU A 8 -1.04 5.88 -10.92
N ASN A 9 -1.71 6.80 -11.61
CA ASN A 9 -2.87 6.48 -12.43
C ASN A 9 -2.54 5.64 -13.67
N SER A 10 -1.34 5.69 -14.23
CA SER A 10 -0.93 4.81 -15.33
C SER A 10 -0.73 3.35 -14.88
N LEU A 11 -0.42 3.14 -13.59
CA LEU A 11 -0.21 1.82 -13.00
C LEU A 11 -1.53 1.13 -12.65
N ARG A 12 -2.25 0.62 -13.65
CA ARG A 12 -3.55 -0.06 -13.43
C ARG A 12 -3.42 -1.46 -12.87
N SER A 13 -2.44 -2.21 -13.37
CA SER A 13 -2.08 -3.53 -12.88
C SER A 13 -0.59 -3.56 -12.60
N ILE A 14 -0.20 -4.10 -11.45
CA ILE A 14 1.20 -4.25 -11.06
C ILE A 14 1.39 -5.71 -10.64
N GLN A 15 2.50 -6.29 -11.09
CA GLN A 15 3.08 -7.49 -10.50
C GLN A 15 4.55 -7.18 -10.17
N ALA A 16 4.95 -7.43 -8.93
CA ALA A 16 6.32 -7.18 -8.48
C ALA A 16 6.68 -8.16 -7.35
N THR A 17 7.97 -8.22 -7.00
CA THR A 17 8.42 -8.80 -5.73
C THR A 17 8.44 -7.72 -4.65
N PHE A 18 8.26 -8.12 -3.39
CA PHE A 18 8.38 -7.20 -2.25
C PHE A 18 9.30 -7.78 -1.17
N VAL A 19 9.82 -6.87 -0.34
CA VAL A 19 10.49 -7.19 0.92
C VAL A 19 9.78 -6.40 2.02
N GLN A 20 9.29 -7.09 3.04
CA GLN A 20 8.81 -6.49 4.28
C GLN A 20 9.94 -6.55 5.31
N ILE A 21 10.11 -5.46 6.05
CA ILE A 21 10.94 -5.44 7.26
C ILE A 21 9.98 -5.29 8.45
N GLY A 22 10.02 -6.26 9.37
CA GLY A 22 9.26 -6.26 10.61
C GLY A 22 9.77 -5.24 11.61
N ALA A 23 8.98 -4.96 12.64
CA ALA A 23 9.38 -4.04 13.72
C ALA A 23 10.59 -4.56 14.52
N ASP A 24 10.77 -5.87 14.55
CA ASP A 24 11.90 -6.58 15.14
C ASP A 24 13.13 -6.66 14.20
N GLY A 25 13.05 -6.06 13.01
CA GLY A 25 14.10 -6.11 11.98
C GLY A 25 14.11 -7.40 11.16
N SER A 26 13.21 -8.36 11.42
CA SER A 26 13.05 -9.54 10.57
C SER A 26 12.68 -9.13 9.15
N SER A 27 13.04 -9.94 8.15
CA SER A 27 12.67 -9.67 6.77
C SER A 27 11.84 -10.82 6.21
N ALA A 28 10.79 -10.47 5.48
CA ALA A 28 9.97 -11.40 4.71
C ALA A 28 9.93 -10.94 3.25
N GLN A 29 9.77 -11.88 2.32
CA GLN A 29 9.73 -11.58 0.90
C GLN A 29 8.55 -12.27 0.26
N GLY A 30 8.15 -11.79 -0.92
CA GLY A 30 6.99 -12.35 -1.59
C GLY A 30 6.66 -11.72 -2.91
N GLN A 31 5.49 -12.09 -3.43
CA GLN A 31 4.91 -11.51 -4.63
C GLN A 31 3.80 -10.52 -4.26
N PHE A 32 3.80 -9.41 -4.97
CA PHE A 32 2.84 -8.34 -4.87
C PHE A 32 2.06 -8.23 -6.17
N PHE A 33 0.73 -8.21 -6.06
CA PHE A 33 -0.17 -7.98 -7.17
C PHE A 33 -1.12 -6.84 -6.82
N MET A 34 -1.30 -5.91 -7.74
CA MET A 34 -2.30 -4.87 -7.64
C MET A 34 -3.13 -4.87 -8.92
N LYS A 35 -4.45 -4.73 -8.78
CA LYS A 35 -5.35 -4.45 -9.90
C LYS A 35 -6.38 -3.42 -9.48
N ARG A 36 -6.19 -2.18 -9.91
CA ARG A 36 -7.11 -1.09 -9.60
C ARG A 36 -8.40 -1.20 -10.44
N PRO A 37 -9.54 -0.77 -9.89
CA PRO A 37 -9.73 -0.32 -8.51
C PRO A 37 -9.81 -1.46 -7.48
N GLY A 38 -9.38 -1.18 -6.25
CA GLY A 38 -9.77 -1.89 -5.04
C GLY A 38 -9.19 -3.28 -4.80
N ARG A 39 -8.36 -3.82 -5.72
CA ARG A 39 -7.76 -5.15 -5.53
C ARG A 39 -6.27 -5.10 -5.34
N LEU A 40 -5.82 -5.84 -4.33
CA LEU A 40 -4.43 -6.03 -4.03
C LEU A 40 -4.24 -7.40 -3.37
N ARG A 41 -3.09 -8.02 -3.60
CA ARG A 41 -2.73 -9.32 -3.06
C ARG A 41 -1.25 -9.36 -2.75
N PHE A 42 -0.90 -9.73 -1.52
CA PHE A 42 0.47 -10.11 -1.13
C PHE A 42 0.52 -11.60 -0.86
N GLU A 43 1.47 -12.28 -1.48
CA GLU A 43 1.78 -13.68 -1.24
C GLU A 43 3.17 -13.75 -0.62
N TYR A 44 3.25 -14.12 0.65
CA TYR A 44 4.51 -14.29 1.36
C TYR A 44 5.14 -15.63 0.99
N GLN A 45 6.46 -15.63 0.80
CA GLN A 45 7.21 -16.87 0.56
C GLN A 45 7.34 -17.71 1.84
N THR A 46 7.73 -18.97 1.66
CA THR A 46 8.12 -19.89 2.73
C THR A 46 9.18 -19.24 3.64
N PRO A 47 9.12 -19.42 4.97
CA PRO A 47 8.24 -20.31 5.74
C PRO A 47 6.99 -19.63 6.31
N SER A 48 6.62 -18.43 5.83
CA SER A 48 5.43 -17.73 6.31
C SER A 48 4.17 -18.20 5.60
N GLU A 49 4.19 -18.24 4.26
CA GLU A 49 3.04 -18.63 3.42
C GLU A 49 1.75 -17.82 3.70
N VAL A 50 1.89 -16.65 4.35
CA VAL A 50 0.79 -15.72 4.62
C VAL A 50 0.24 -15.16 3.30
N LEU A 51 -1.08 -15.07 3.20
CA LEU A 51 -1.78 -14.42 2.10
C LEU A 51 -2.54 -13.21 2.63
N VAL A 52 -2.25 -12.02 2.08
CA VAL A 52 -3.02 -10.81 2.34
C VAL A 52 -3.82 -10.47 1.09
N LEU A 53 -5.13 -10.38 1.22
CA LEU A 53 -6.05 -10.04 0.13
C LEU A 53 -6.80 -8.76 0.46
N VAL A 54 -6.87 -7.82 -0.48
CA VAL A 54 -7.74 -6.65 -0.42
C VAL A 54 -8.72 -6.72 -1.57
N SER A 55 -10.01 -6.62 -1.27
CA SER A 55 -11.09 -6.58 -2.25
C SER A 55 -12.33 -5.94 -1.61
N ALA A 56 -13.16 -5.27 -2.42
CA ALA A 56 -14.43 -4.67 -1.97
C ALA A 56 -14.33 -3.79 -0.71
N GLY A 57 -13.19 -3.11 -0.49
CA GLY A 57 -12.98 -2.25 0.69
C GLY A 57 -12.65 -2.99 1.99
N GLN A 58 -12.34 -4.28 1.89
CA GLN A 58 -11.92 -5.12 3.01
C GLN A 58 -10.55 -5.74 2.74
N MET A 59 -9.78 -5.90 3.81
CA MET A 59 -8.52 -6.62 3.84
C MET A 59 -8.71 -7.89 4.68
N ALA A 60 -8.28 -9.04 4.15
CA ALA A 60 -8.27 -10.31 4.85
C ALA A 60 -6.84 -10.87 4.87
N ILE A 61 -6.40 -11.33 6.03
CA ILE A 61 -5.09 -11.94 6.25
C ILE A 61 -5.32 -13.41 6.58
N PHE A 62 -4.80 -14.29 5.74
CA PHE A 62 -4.80 -15.72 5.92
C PHE A 62 -3.41 -16.14 6.39
N ASP A 63 -3.30 -16.52 7.67
CA ASP A 63 -2.07 -17.04 8.25
C ASP A 63 -2.21 -18.56 8.45
N PRO A 64 -1.42 -19.38 7.74
CA PRO A 64 -1.50 -20.85 7.87
C PRO A 64 -1.09 -21.34 9.27
N LYS A 65 -0.44 -20.52 10.09
CA LYS A 65 -0.08 -20.84 11.48
C LYS A 65 -1.16 -20.42 12.49
N GLY A 66 -2.21 -19.71 12.06
CA GLY A 66 -3.29 -19.22 12.91
C GLY A 66 -4.46 -20.20 13.07
N ASP A 67 -5.56 -19.71 13.65
CA ASP A 67 -6.73 -20.50 14.08
C ASP A 67 -7.70 -20.89 12.95
N GLY A 68 -7.25 -20.88 11.68
CA GLY A 68 -8.02 -21.30 10.51
C GLY A 68 -8.97 -20.26 9.90
N GLU A 69 -9.43 -19.26 10.67
CA GLU A 69 -10.21 -18.12 10.15
C GLU A 69 -9.31 -16.93 9.74
N PRO A 70 -9.64 -16.20 8.66
CA PRO A 70 -8.87 -15.04 8.26
C PRO A 70 -9.18 -13.81 9.13
N THR A 71 -8.12 -13.12 9.58
CA THR A 71 -8.26 -11.85 10.27
C THR A 71 -8.64 -10.75 9.27
N SER A 72 -9.76 -10.07 9.51
CA SER A 72 -10.34 -9.12 8.55
C SER A 72 -10.40 -7.68 9.09
N PHE A 73 -10.13 -6.71 8.21
CA PHE A 73 -10.12 -5.28 8.51
C PHE A 73 -10.78 -4.46 7.40
N THR A 74 -11.50 -3.40 7.76
CA THR A 74 -12.02 -2.44 6.78
C THR A 74 -10.88 -1.53 6.28
N THR A 75 -10.75 -1.36 4.97
CA THR A 75 -9.74 -0.46 4.38
C THR A 75 -10.27 0.96 4.15
N SER A 76 -11.58 1.16 4.21
CA SER A 76 -12.21 2.47 4.02
C SER A 76 -11.64 3.52 4.97
N GLY A 77 -11.17 4.65 4.42
CA GLY A 77 -10.60 5.74 5.21
C GLY A 77 -9.16 5.54 5.65
N THR A 78 -8.47 4.47 5.21
CA THR A 78 -7.03 4.29 5.39
C THR A 78 -6.26 4.81 4.17
N PRO A 79 -4.96 5.16 4.32
CA PRO A 79 -4.10 5.49 3.18
C PRO A 79 -4.05 4.42 2.09
N LEU A 80 -4.24 3.13 2.43
CA LEU A 80 -4.27 2.04 1.46
C LEU A 80 -5.43 2.21 0.47
N SER A 81 -6.59 2.64 0.94
CA SER A 81 -7.76 2.86 0.07
C SER A 81 -7.49 3.91 -1.00
N LEU A 82 -6.75 4.98 -0.70
CA LEU A 82 -6.38 6.03 -1.65
C LEU A 82 -5.58 5.45 -2.82
N ILE A 83 -4.56 4.63 -2.55
CA ILE A 83 -3.68 4.07 -3.57
C ILE A 83 -4.43 3.07 -4.46
N LEU A 84 -5.50 2.45 -3.95
CA LEU A 84 -6.31 1.48 -4.68
C LEU A 84 -7.52 2.12 -5.41
N GLN A 85 -7.72 3.44 -5.34
CA GLN A 85 -8.82 4.11 -6.03
C GLN A 85 -8.71 3.95 -7.55
N ASP A 86 -9.87 4.00 -8.23
CA ASP A 86 -9.91 3.99 -9.70
C ASP A 86 -9.13 5.20 -10.26
N ARG A 87 -9.32 6.37 -9.67
CA ARG A 87 -8.58 7.57 -10.00
C ARG A 87 -7.98 8.16 -8.75
N ILE A 88 -6.66 8.26 -8.74
CA ILE A 88 -5.89 8.87 -7.65
C ILE A 88 -5.75 10.36 -7.95
N ASP A 89 -6.18 11.20 -7.01
CA ASP A 89 -5.91 12.64 -7.02
C ASP A 89 -5.24 13.00 -5.70
N LEU A 90 -3.91 13.05 -5.72
CA LEU A 90 -3.11 13.40 -4.55
C LEU A 90 -3.34 14.86 -4.12
N GLN A 91 -3.69 15.77 -5.03
CA GLN A 91 -3.87 17.18 -4.68
C GLN A 91 -5.11 17.41 -3.82
N LYS A 92 -6.13 16.55 -3.96
CA LYS A 92 -7.38 16.62 -3.18
C LYS A 92 -7.39 15.68 -1.98
N SER A 93 -6.33 14.91 -1.78
CA SER A 93 -6.27 13.95 -0.69
C SER A 93 -5.90 14.63 0.61
N ALA A 94 -6.83 14.61 1.58
CA ALA A 94 -6.58 15.06 2.95
C ALA A 94 -5.62 14.14 3.72
N LEU A 95 -5.19 13.02 3.11
CA LEU A 95 -4.25 12.08 3.73
C LEU A 95 -2.79 12.49 3.50
N ILE A 96 -2.48 13.45 2.62
CA ILE A 96 -1.08 13.83 2.40
C ILE A 96 -0.65 14.77 3.53
N THR A 97 0.34 14.34 4.31
CA THR A 97 0.87 15.15 5.41
C THR A 97 2.15 15.88 5.04
N ASP A 98 2.90 15.40 4.04
CA ASP A 98 4.14 16.02 3.59
C ASP A 98 4.50 15.61 2.15
N HIS A 99 5.41 16.35 1.53
CA HIS A 99 6.03 16.02 0.26
C HIS A 99 7.48 16.51 0.22
N ARG A 100 8.42 15.57 0.08
CA ARG A 100 9.86 15.88 0.06
C ARG A 100 10.51 15.34 -1.20
N TYR A 101 11.41 16.14 -1.77
CA TYR A 101 12.30 15.74 -2.86
C TYR A 101 13.74 16.08 -2.49
N ASP A 102 14.62 15.09 -2.52
CA ASP A 102 16.03 15.21 -2.11
C ASP A 102 17.01 15.22 -3.30
N GLY A 103 16.50 15.39 -4.53
CA GLY A 103 17.28 15.30 -5.76
C GLY A 103 17.44 13.88 -6.33
N LYS A 104 17.04 12.83 -5.60
CA LYS A 104 17.11 11.43 -6.06
C LYS A 104 15.79 10.68 -5.89
N ARG A 105 15.02 11.03 -4.86
CA ARG A 105 13.79 10.35 -4.48
C ARG A 105 12.72 11.35 -4.10
N THR A 106 11.48 11.00 -4.41
CA THR A 106 10.30 11.69 -3.89
C THR A 106 9.71 10.86 -2.77
N THR A 107 9.53 11.47 -1.60
CA THR A 107 8.93 10.85 -0.42
C THR A 107 7.59 11.50 -0.11
N LEU A 108 6.56 10.67 0.03
CA LEU A 108 5.17 11.07 0.22
C LEU A 108 4.55 10.29 1.38
N PRO A 109 4.58 10.83 2.60
CA PRO A 109 3.82 10.31 3.72
C PRO A 109 2.30 10.54 3.51
N LEU A 110 1.54 9.47 3.69
CA LEU A 110 0.08 9.41 3.62
C LEU A 110 -0.46 8.94 4.97
N GLN A 111 -1.20 9.78 5.66
CA GLN A 111 -1.82 9.49 6.97
C GLN A 111 -3.04 10.38 7.17
N HIS A 112 -4.06 9.88 7.87
CA HIS A 112 -5.19 10.71 8.25
C HIS A 112 -4.82 11.61 9.44
N SER A 113 -4.88 12.94 9.26
CA SER A 113 -4.48 13.91 10.30
C SER A 113 -5.31 13.81 11.58
N GLN A 114 -6.62 13.59 11.46
CA GLN A 114 -7.53 13.42 12.60
C GLN A 114 -7.63 11.99 13.13
N HIS A 115 -7.11 11.01 12.38
CA HIS A 115 -7.26 9.57 12.68
C HIS A 115 -5.94 8.82 12.43
N PRO A 116 -4.85 9.19 13.12
CA PRO A 116 -3.54 8.60 12.90
C PRO A 116 -3.51 7.08 13.18
N GLU A 117 -4.42 6.59 14.02
CA GLU A 117 -4.62 5.17 14.32
C GLU A 117 -5.03 4.33 13.11
N ARG A 118 -5.50 4.96 12.02
CA ARG A 118 -5.84 4.29 10.74
C ARG A 118 -4.60 3.95 9.89
N GLY A 119 -3.42 4.14 10.47
CA GLY A 119 -2.14 3.79 9.88
C GLY A 119 -1.59 4.87 8.95
N GLN A 120 -0.36 4.62 8.52
CA GLN A 120 0.42 5.48 7.64
C GLN A 120 1.02 4.65 6.52
N ILE A 121 1.08 5.23 5.31
CA ILE A 121 1.85 4.70 4.20
C ILE A 121 2.82 5.78 3.74
N THR A 122 4.09 5.46 3.58
CA THR A 122 5.05 6.37 2.96
C THR A 122 5.43 5.84 1.59
N LEU A 123 5.03 6.56 0.54
CA LEU A 123 5.44 6.26 -0.82
C LEU A 123 6.81 6.87 -1.09
N VAL A 124 7.75 6.04 -1.52
CA VAL A 124 9.09 6.49 -1.95
C VAL A 124 9.29 6.13 -3.40
N LEU A 125 9.36 7.13 -4.27
CA LEU A 125 9.58 6.95 -5.70
C LEU A 125 11.06 7.22 -6.01
N ARG A 126 11.71 6.25 -6.65
CA ARG A 126 13.12 6.32 -7.08
C ARG A 126 13.15 6.37 -8.60
N HIS A 127 13.96 7.28 -9.15
CA HIS A 127 13.88 7.79 -10.52
C HIS A 127 12.66 8.68 -10.71
N ASN A 128 12.90 9.84 -11.32
CA ASN A 128 11.91 10.87 -11.53
C ASN A 128 10.71 10.27 -12.30
N PRO A 129 9.50 10.24 -11.74
CA PRO A 129 8.29 10.09 -12.54
C PRO A 129 7.89 11.46 -13.16
N LEU A 130 8.88 12.35 -13.36
CA LEU A 130 8.78 13.73 -13.81
C LEU A 130 9.81 14.01 -14.90
#